data_AF-A0A7X0H8L8-F1
#
_entry.id   AF-A0A7X0H8L8-F1
#
_cell.length_a   1.000
_cell.length_b   1.000
_cell.length_c   1.000
_cell.angle_alpha   90.00
_cell.angle_beta   90.00
_cell.angle_gamma   90.00
#
_symmetry.space_group_name_H-M   'P 1'
#
loop_
_entity.id
_entity.type
_entity.pdbx_description
1 polymer ?
#
loop_
_entity_poly.entity_id
_entity_poly.type
_entity_poly.pdbx_seq_one_letter_code
_entity_poly.pdbx_strand_id
1 'polypeptide(L)'
;MKNTSFALLCFAGSALAFTSPSSHAAAFVDEVISYTPGSGVGSYTNPDAALGQPGDNTGFGLLTPFNPHFSTSELARIGSGGELTLRFSNEVLIGDGLDIGIYTNVFLINNSSLTGAQDPAASFGGDSVDIHVSDNGNDWVSVDTSTIPFNLPHTYYLNPEALTGSSSTVPSNPILADFGKPFDAELSDFDGLTYAGIGNLLDGSAGGTWLDLSPTGLSSVSYIRFNNPGATFELDTVAIANSKVGVLVPEPHSVMGLAATGLLVFQRRRSA
;
A
#
# COMPACT_ATOMS: atom_id res chain seq x y z
N MET A 1 -47.82 62.13 0.78
CA MET A 1 -47.58 61.58 2.14
C MET A 1 -48.27 60.23 2.28
N LYS A 2 -47.49 59.14 2.22
CA LYS A 2 -47.56 57.93 3.07
C LYS A 2 -46.68 56.88 2.41
N ASN A 3 -45.56 56.64 3.07
CA ASN A 3 -44.53 55.67 2.73
C ASN A 3 -45.02 54.26 3.08
N THR A 4 -44.73 53.29 2.22
CA THR A 4 -44.72 51.88 2.61
C THR A 4 -43.46 51.25 2.04
N SER A 5 -42.45 51.16 2.91
CA SER A 5 -41.18 50.46 2.68
C SER A 5 -41.42 48.96 2.85
N PHE A 6 -41.11 48.17 1.82
CA PHE A 6 -40.96 46.72 1.95
C PHE A 6 -39.49 46.42 2.23
N ALA A 7 -39.19 45.95 3.44
CA ALA A 7 -37.89 45.40 3.79
C ALA A 7 -37.87 43.92 3.37
N LEU A 8 -37.09 43.58 2.36
CA LEU A 8 -36.81 42.19 1.97
C LEU A 8 -35.67 41.66 2.85
N LEU A 9 -35.98 40.73 3.75
CA LEU A 9 -35.00 40.01 4.55
C LEU A 9 -34.45 38.87 3.70
N CYS A 10 -33.23 39.00 3.16
CA CYS A 10 -32.53 37.89 2.52
C CYS A 10 -31.87 37.02 3.61
N PHE A 11 -32.43 35.86 3.89
CA PHE A 11 -31.77 34.80 4.67
C PHE A 11 -30.68 34.17 3.80
N ALA A 12 -29.41 34.44 4.09
CA ALA A 12 -28.29 33.69 3.56
C ALA A 12 -28.16 32.39 4.37
N GLY A 13 -28.68 31.28 3.83
CA GLY A 13 -28.46 29.95 4.37
C GLY A 13 -27.07 29.45 3.97
N SER A 14 -26.10 29.52 4.88
CA SER A 14 -24.83 28.81 4.73
C SER A 14 -25.07 27.31 4.92
N ALA A 15 -25.10 26.56 3.81
CA ALA A 15 -25.05 25.11 3.86
C ALA A 15 -23.62 24.69 4.23
N LEU A 16 -23.43 24.31 5.50
CA LEU A 16 -22.25 23.56 5.93
C LEU A 16 -22.31 22.18 5.26
N ALA A 17 -21.58 22.03 4.16
CA ALA A 17 -21.33 20.73 3.57
C ALA A 17 -20.41 19.96 4.53
N PHE A 18 -20.99 19.08 5.34
CA PHE A 18 -20.23 18.05 6.02
C PHE A 18 -19.72 17.08 4.95
N THR A 19 -18.46 17.24 4.56
CA THR A 19 -17.75 16.21 3.81
C THR A 19 -17.52 15.06 4.79
N SER A 20 -18.34 14.02 4.69
CA SER A 20 -17.97 12.73 5.30
C SER A 20 -16.60 12.35 4.73
N PRO A 21 -15.63 11.90 5.55
CA PRO A 21 -14.44 11.28 5.01
C PRO A 21 -14.90 10.07 4.20
N SER A 22 -14.76 10.16 2.88
CA SER A 22 -14.83 8.98 2.02
C SER A 22 -13.73 8.05 2.52
N SER A 23 -14.07 6.82 2.92
CA SER A 23 -13.06 5.77 3.04
C SER A 23 -12.53 5.55 1.62
N HIS A 24 -11.44 6.20 1.26
CA HIS A 24 -10.78 5.91 0.00
C HIS A 24 -10.21 4.51 0.14
N ALA A 25 -10.59 3.62 -0.78
CA ALA A 25 -9.82 2.40 -0.97
C ALA A 25 -8.39 2.82 -1.32
N ALA A 26 -7.41 2.18 -0.68
CA ALA A 26 -6.01 2.46 -0.92
C ALA A 26 -5.68 2.31 -2.42
N ALA A 27 -4.77 3.14 -2.91
CA ALA A 27 -4.17 2.97 -4.22
C ALA A 27 -2.90 2.11 -4.08
N PHE A 28 -2.60 1.31 -5.08
CA PHE A 28 -1.50 0.35 -5.05
C PHE A 28 -0.64 0.44 -6.32
N VAL A 29 0.46 -0.28 -6.32
CA VAL A 29 1.10 -0.74 -7.57
C VAL A 29 0.16 -1.64 -8.36
N ASP A 30 0.09 -1.44 -9.67
CA ASP A 30 -0.88 -2.12 -10.56
C ASP A 30 -0.29 -2.64 -11.87
N GLU A 31 0.99 -2.39 -12.14
CA GLU A 31 1.69 -2.94 -13.30
C GLU A 31 3.12 -3.37 -12.96
N VAL A 32 3.54 -4.53 -13.48
CA VAL A 32 4.94 -4.96 -13.52
C VAL A 32 5.60 -4.40 -14.78
N ILE A 33 6.60 -3.53 -14.60
CA ILE A 33 7.37 -2.96 -15.70
C ILE A 33 8.51 -3.90 -16.12
N SER A 34 9.22 -4.46 -15.15
CA SER A 34 10.29 -5.42 -15.38
C SER A 34 10.49 -6.31 -14.16
N TYR A 35 10.92 -7.55 -14.40
CA TYR A 35 11.29 -8.48 -13.33
C TYR A 35 12.48 -9.34 -13.78
N THR A 36 13.56 -9.26 -13.00
CA THR A 36 14.69 -10.17 -13.08
C THR A 36 14.74 -10.93 -11.75
N PRO A 37 14.39 -12.23 -11.71
CA PRO A 37 14.21 -12.95 -10.45
C PRO A 37 15.45 -13.00 -9.56
N GLY A 38 16.66 -13.05 -10.12
CA GLY A 38 17.86 -13.32 -9.33
C GLY A 38 17.96 -14.79 -8.86
N SER A 39 18.94 -15.07 -7.99
CA SER A 39 19.21 -16.43 -7.50
C SER A 39 18.45 -16.73 -6.20
N GLY A 40 17.91 -17.94 -6.06
CA GLY A 40 17.25 -18.38 -4.82
C GLY A 40 15.72 -18.19 -4.76
N VAL A 41 15.09 -17.70 -5.84
CA VAL A 41 13.63 -17.48 -5.87
C VAL A 41 12.80 -18.77 -5.78
N GLY A 42 13.35 -19.91 -6.17
CA GLY A 42 12.61 -21.18 -6.20
C GLY A 42 11.43 -21.11 -7.15
N SER A 43 10.23 -21.41 -6.65
CA SER A 43 8.97 -21.39 -7.44
C SER A 43 8.24 -20.05 -7.42
N TYR A 44 8.75 -19.05 -6.71
CA TYR A 44 8.15 -17.71 -6.58
C TYR A 44 8.59 -16.81 -7.73
N THR A 45 8.23 -17.20 -8.96
CA THR A 45 8.65 -16.51 -10.19
C THR A 45 7.55 -15.65 -10.78
N ASN A 46 6.42 -15.46 -10.08
CA ASN A 46 5.31 -14.65 -10.53
C ASN A 46 5.42 -13.22 -9.96
N PRO A 47 5.83 -12.20 -10.74
CA PRO A 47 5.90 -10.84 -10.25
C PRO A 47 4.51 -10.19 -10.09
N ASP A 48 3.49 -10.68 -10.80
CA ASP A 48 2.13 -10.13 -10.72
C ASP A 48 1.48 -10.37 -9.34
N ALA A 49 2.06 -11.26 -8.54
CA ALA A 49 1.64 -11.49 -7.16
C ALA A 49 1.85 -10.25 -6.26
N ALA A 50 2.71 -9.29 -6.67
CA ALA A 50 2.94 -8.05 -5.94
C ALA A 50 1.93 -6.92 -6.24
N LEU A 51 0.93 -7.17 -7.11
CA LEU A 51 0.03 -6.13 -7.61
C LEU A 51 -1.27 -6.07 -6.81
N GLY A 52 -1.76 -4.85 -6.59
CA GLY A 52 -3.06 -4.60 -5.98
C GLY A 52 -3.10 -4.87 -4.47
N GLN A 53 -4.32 -4.95 -3.94
CA GLN A 53 -4.53 -5.20 -2.52
C GLN A 53 -4.29 -6.69 -2.19
N PRO A 54 -3.59 -7.01 -1.08
CA PRO A 54 -3.43 -8.38 -0.61
C PRO A 54 -4.78 -9.04 -0.32
N GLY A 55 -4.85 -10.36 -0.48
CA GLY A 55 -6.02 -11.15 -0.11
C GLY A 55 -6.30 -11.12 1.40
N ASP A 56 -7.51 -11.51 1.80
CA ASP A 56 -7.85 -11.62 3.22
C ASP A 56 -7.51 -12.99 3.82
N ASN A 57 -7.11 -13.95 2.98
CA ASN A 57 -6.91 -15.35 3.32
C ASN A 57 -5.61 -15.85 2.72
N THR A 58 -4.80 -16.51 3.53
CA THR A 58 -3.47 -17.02 3.16
C THR A 58 -3.50 -18.47 2.69
N GLY A 59 -4.65 -19.14 2.75
CA GLY A 59 -4.80 -20.58 2.59
C GLY A 59 -4.64 -21.37 3.91
N PHE A 60 -4.04 -20.78 4.95
CA PHE A 60 -4.02 -21.34 6.33
C PHE A 60 -4.95 -20.63 7.30
N GLY A 61 -5.61 -19.56 6.85
CA GLY A 61 -6.47 -18.72 7.68
C GLY A 61 -6.53 -17.31 7.12
N LEU A 62 -7.10 -16.40 7.90
CA LEU A 62 -7.11 -14.97 7.60
C LEU A 62 -5.68 -14.42 7.61
N LEU A 63 -5.44 -13.38 6.83
CA LEU A 63 -4.25 -12.56 6.93
C LEU A 63 -4.27 -11.80 8.26
N THR A 64 -3.34 -12.13 9.14
CA THR A 64 -3.21 -11.53 10.47
C THR A 64 -1.75 -11.19 10.75
N PRO A 65 -1.46 -10.42 11.82
CA PRO A 65 -0.08 -10.14 12.20
C PRO A 65 0.76 -11.38 12.55
N PHE A 66 0.14 -12.56 12.65
CA PHE A 66 0.77 -13.84 12.99
C PHE A 66 0.63 -14.89 11.88
N ASN A 67 -0.05 -14.57 10.77
CA ASN A 67 -0.29 -15.47 9.65
C ASN A 67 -0.23 -14.65 8.34
N PRO A 68 0.96 -14.55 7.71
CA PRO A 68 1.15 -13.78 6.48
C PRO A 68 0.78 -14.62 5.25
N HIS A 69 0.58 -13.95 4.11
CA HIS A 69 0.59 -14.63 2.81
C HIS A 69 1.91 -15.35 2.58
N PHE A 70 1.89 -16.52 1.94
CA PHE A 70 3.11 -17.30 1.74
C PHE A 70 3.14 -18.04 0.39
N SER A 71 2.04 -18.09 -0.36
CA SER A 71 1.98 -18.89 -1.58
C SER A 71 2.63 -18.17 -2.78
N THR A 72 2.94 -18.94 -3.83
CA THR A 72 3.53 -18.40 -5.07
C THR A 72 2.58 -17.49 -5.86
N SER A 73 1.30 -17.43 -5.49
CA SER A 73 0.31 -16.53 -6.08
C SER A 73 0.09 -15.25 -5.26
N GLU A 74 0.61 -15.19 -4.03
CA GLU A 74 0.41 -14.05 -3.12
C GLU A 74 1.71 -13.26 -2.89
N LEU A 75 2.87 -13.84 -3.20
CA LEU A 75 4.15 -13.18 -3.01
C LEU A 75 4.98 -13.18 -4.30
N ALA A 76 5.52 -12.02 -4.65
CA ALA A 76 6.64 -11.91 -5.57
C ALA A 76 7.95 -12.05 -4.78
N ARG A 77 8.88 -12.89 -5.25
CA ARG A 77 10.19 -13.05 -4.60
C ARG A 77 11.30 -12.52 -5.49
N ILE A 78 12.19 -11.72 -4.92
CA ILE A 78 13.41 -11.23 -5.56
C ILE A 78 14.58 -11.93 -4.89
N GLY A 79 15.29 -12.76 -5.63
CA GLY A 79 16.49 -13.43 -5.17
C GLY A 79 17.73 -12.55 -5.27
N SER A 80 18.86 -13.08 -4.82
CA SER A 80 20.15 -12.40 -4.84
C SER A 80 20.53 -11.95 -6.25
N GLY A 81 20.84 -10.66 -6.40
CA GLY A 81 21.13 -9.99 -7.67
C GLY A 81 19.89 -9.78 -8.56
N GLY A 82 18.69 -9.99 -8.03
CA GLY A 82 17.43 -9.76 -8.72
C GLY A 82 16.94 -8.31 -8.62
N GLU A 83 15.98 -7.98 -9.47
CA GLU A 83 15.31 -6.68 -9.54
C GLU A 83 13.82 -6.86 -9.86
N LEU A 84 12.96 -6.04 -9.25
CA LEU A 84 11.55 -5.89 -9.61
C LEU A 84 11.23 -4.40 -9.76
N THR A 85 10.70 -3.99 -10.91
CA THR A 85 10.19 -2.64 -11.14
C THR A 85 8.69 -2.66 -11.32
N LEU A 86 7.98 -1.85 -10.54
CA LEU A 86 6.53 -1.71 -10.52
C LEU A 86 6.12 -0.28 -10.83
N ARG A 87 4.92 -0.10 -11.35
CA ARG A 87 4.25 1.20 -11.53
C ARG A 87 3.07 1.32 -10.58
N PHE A 88 2.89 2.52 -10.04
CA PHE A 88 1.72 2.87 -9.26
C PHE A 88 0.51 3.21 -10.15
N SER A 89 -0.68 2.84 -9.70
CA SER A 89 -1.96 3.23 -10.33
C SER A 89 -2.17 4.75 -10.38
N ASN A 90 -1.67 5.44 -9.35
CA ASN A 90 -1.67 6.89 -9.21
C ASN A 90 -0.26 7.38 -8.90
N GLU A 91 0.06 8.61 -9.30
CA GLU A 91 1.27 9.26 -8.81
C GLU A 91 1.21 9.36 -7.29
N VAL A 92 2.31 9.06 -6.61
CA VAL A 92 2.46 9.34 -5.18
C VAL A 92 2.91 10.78 -5.06
N LEU A 93 2.09 11.64 -4.46
CA LEU A 93 2.46 13.01 -4.14
C LEU A 93 3.40 13.00 -2.95
N ILE A 94 4.60 13.55 -3.10
CA ILE A 94 5.61 13.58 -2.04
C ILE A 94 5.46 14.87 -1.22
N GLY A 95 5.50 14.74 0.10
CA GLY A 95 5.47 15.86 1.04
C GLY A 95 5.72 15.36 2.46
N ASP A 96 5.39 16.16 3.47
CA ASP A 96 5.65 15.78 4.86
C ASP A 96 4.98 14.45 5.26
N GLY A 97 5.71 13.60 5.98
CA GLY A 97 5.22 12.35 6.55
C GLY A 97 5.37 11.13 5.63
N LEU A 98 4.74 10.03 6.03
CA LEU A 98 4.83 8.75 5.33
C LEU A 98 4.02 8.76 4.02
N ASP A 99 4.64 8.29 2.94
CA ASP A 99 4.10 8.36 1.58
C ASP A 99 3.64 7.01 1.04
N ILE A 100 4.41 5.94 1.28
CA ILE A 100 4.12 4.60 0.77
C ILE A 100 4.25 3.54 1.86
N GLY A 101 3.42 2.51 1.79
CA GLY A 101 3.45 1.33 2.67
C GLY A 101 3.93 0.11 1.90
N ILE A 102 4.88 -0.63 2.46
CA ILE A 102 5.43 -1.87 1.89
C ILE A 102 5.00 -3.03 2.77
N TYR A 103 4.38 -4.02 2.12
CA TYR A 103 3.83 -5.21 2.74
C TYR A 103 4.62 -6.43 2.28
N THR A 104 5.14 -7.21 3.23
CA THR A 104 6.06 -8.32 2.98
C THR A 104 5.65 -9.57 3.77
N ASN A 105 6.31 -10.70 3.54
CA ASN A 105 6.07 -11.93 4.31
C ASN A 105 6.64 -11.83 5.74
N VAL A 106 6.03 -11.00 6.58
CA VAL A 106 6.48 -10.73 7.94
C VAL A 106 5.34 -10.97 8.92
N PHE A 107 5.68 -11.60 10.04
CA PHE A 107 4.72 -11.89 11.08
C PHE A 107 5.37 -11.97 12.46
N LEU A 108 4.59 -11.61 13.47
CA LEU A 108 4.99 -11.62 14.86
C LEU A 108 5.10 -13.04 15.40
N ILE A 109 5.99 -13.21 16.38
CA ILE A 109 6.06 -14.42 17.19
C ILE A 109 5.10 -14.29 18.36
N ASN A 110 4.25 -15.31 18.56
CA ASN A 110 3.34 -15.34 19.69
C ASN A 110 4.06 -15.50 21.03
N ASN A 111 3.49 -14.95 22.09
CA ASN A 111 3.86 -15.32 23.46
C ASN A 111 3.53 -16.80 23.75
N SER A 112 4.10 -17.34 24.82
CA SER A 112 3.93 -18.75 25.21
C SER A 112 2.48 -19.15 25.53
N SER A 113 1.61 -18.18 25.79
CA SER A 113 0.18 -18.39 26.06
C SER A 113 -0.70 -18.27 24.82
N LEU A 114 -0.13 -17.94 23.65
CA LEU A 114 -0.84 -17.74 22.38
C LEU A 114 -1.95 -16.66 22.45
N THR A 115 -1.73 -15.60 23.23
CA THR A 115 -2.71 -14.51 23.44
C THR A 115 -2.31 -13.17 22.83
N GLY A 116 -1.16 -13.13 22.15
CA GLY A 116 -0.58 -11.90 21.62
C GLY A 116 0.88 -12.09 21.23
N ALA A 117 1.60 -10.97 21.07
CA ALA A 117 3.02 -10.93 20.81
C ALA A 117 3.85 -11.28 22.05
N GLN A 118 5.05 -11.82 21.85
CA GLN A 118 6.02 -12.03 22.91
C GLN A 118 6.64 -10.72 23.43
N ASP A 119 7.40 -10.81 24.52
CA ASP A 119 8.10 -9.69 25.17
C ASP A 119 9.56 -10.12 25.47
N PRO A 120 10.56 -9.55 24.78
CA PRO A 120 10.44 -8.54 23.72
C PRO A 120 9.81 -9.12 22.45
N ALA A 121 9.11 -8.29 21.69
CA ALA A 121 8.53 -8.64 20.41
C ALA A 121 9.62 -9.08 19.42
N ALA A 122 9.31 -10.09 18.61
CA ALA A 122 10.12 -10.42 17.46
C ALA A 122 9.23 -10.87 16.31
N SER A 123 9.81 -10.87 15.12
CA SER A 123 9.17 -11.31 13.89
C SER A 123 9.94 -12.46 13.25
N PHE A 124 9.21 -13.32 12.55
CA PHE A 124 9.76 -14.10 11.45
C PHE A 124 9.62 -13.32 10.15
N GLY A 125 10.42 -13.68 9.15
CA GLY A 125 10.69 -12.79 8.02
C GLY A 125 11.69 -11.72 8.43
N GLY A 126 11.59 -10.52 7.88
CA GLY A 126 12.57 -9.47 8.13
C GLY A 126 13.66 -9.44 7.07
N ASP A 127 13.26 -9.16 5.84
CA ASP A 127 14.21 -8.93 4.75
C ASP A 127 14.58 -7.45 4.67
N SER A 128 15.55 -7.16 3.82
CA SER A 128 16.01 -5.80 3.54
C SER A 128 16.38 -5.75 2.05
N VAL A 129 16.06 -4.64 1.39
CA VAL A 129 16.21 -4.47 -0.05
C VAL A 129 16.57 -3.03 -0.37
N ASP A 130 17.27 -2.80 -1.48
CA ASP A 130 17.59 -1.45 -1.93
C ASP A 130 16.41 -0.90 -2.75
N ILE A 131 15.84 0.22 -2.29
CA ILE A 131 14.65 0.82 -2.92
C ILE A 131 15.01 2.08 -3.69
N HIS A 132 14.53 2.13 -4.93
CA HIS A 132 14.65 3.28 -5.79
C HIS A 132 13.26 3.69 -6.28
N VAL A 133 13.06 4.99 -6.47
CA VAL A 133 11.81 5.56 -7.02
C VAL A 133 12.11 6.44 -8.22
N SER A 134 11.10 6.62 -9.06
CA SER A 134 11.19 7.44 -10.27
C SER A 134 9.84 8.08 -10.60
N ASP A 135 9.88 9.30 -11.14
CA ASP A 135 8.70 9.98 -11.71
C ASP A 135 8.42 9.51 -13.16
N ASN A 136 9.46 9.09 -13.88
CA ASN A 136 9.44 8.89 -15.33
C ASN A 136 9.88 7.48 -15.79
N GLY A 137 10.31 6.62 -14.87
CA GLY A 137 10.74 5.24 -15.12
C GLY A 137 12.17 5.10 -15.68
N ASN A 138 12.87 6.20 -15.90
CA ASN A 138 14.23 6.24 -16.48
C ASN A 138 15.27 6.78 -15.48
N ASP A 139 14.92 7.84 -14.75
CA ASP A 139 15.79 8.47 -13.75
C ASP A 139 15.41 7.98 -12.36
N TRP A 140 16.36 7.32 -11.68
CA TRP A 140 16.11 6.63 -10.42
C TRP A 140 16.80 7.31 -9.25
N VAL A 141 16.07 7.53 -8.17
CA VAL A 141 16.57 8.12 -6.92
C VAL A 141 16.44 7.08 -5.80
N SER A 142 17.51 6.87 -5.04
CA SER A 142 17.48 5.97 -3.86
C SER A 142 16.60 6.57 -2.76
N VAL A 143 15.73 5.76 -2.16
CA VAL A 143 14.87 6.21 -1.05
C VAL A 143 15.64 6.33 0.26
N ASP A 144 16.60 5.42 0.49
CA ASP A 144 17.56 5.50 1.60
C ASP A 144 18.94 5.04 1.08
N THR A 145 19.99 5.43 1.78
CA THR A 145 21.37 4.94 1.61
C THR A 145 21.69 3.76 2.53
N SER A 146 20.78 3.41 3.44
CA SER A 146 20.83 2.22 4.29
C SER A 146 19.72 1.23 3.95
N THR A 147 19.88 -0.03 4.31
CA THR A 147 18.86 -1.05 4.05
C THR A 147 17.77 -1.00 5.13
N ILE A 148 16.55 -0.66 4.72
CA ILE A 148 15.38 -0.57 5.61
C ILE A 148 14.96 -1.98 6.05
N PRO A 149 14.80 -2.26 7.36
CA PRO A 149 14.29 -3.53 7.83
C PRO A 149 12.77 -3.61 7.62
N PHE A 150 12.31 -4.59 6.85
CA PHE A 150 10.88 -4.88 6.70
C PHE A 150 10.49 -5.88 7.79
N ASN A 151 10.23 -5.41 9.01
CA ASN A 151 9.95 -6.26 10.19
C ASN A 151 8.58 -6.00 10.83
N LEU A 152 7.74 -5.17 10.20
CA LEU A 152 6.40 -4.88 10.68
C LEU A 152 5.37 -5.76 9.97
N PRO A 153 4.48 -6.42 10.73
CA PRO A 153 3.46 -7.31 10.16
C PRO A 153 2.30 -6.51 9.55
N HIS A 154 1.40 -7.20 8.87
CA HIS A 154 0.13 -6.63 8.41
C HIS A 154 -1.08 -7.52 8.67
N THR A 155 -2.27 -6.93 8.56
CA THR A 155 -3.56 -7.60 8.79
C THR A 155 -4.63 -7.11 7.84
N TYR A 156 -5.61 -7.98 7.55
CA TYR A 156 -6.79 -7.59 6.77
C TYR A 156 -7.95 -7.10 7.65
N TYR A 157 -8.06 -7.63 8.87
CA TYR A 157 -9.12 -7.31 9.81
C TYR A 157 -8.54 -6.81 11.14
N LEU A 158 -9.26 -5.90 11.79
CA LEU A 158 -8.88 -5.30 13.08
C LEU A 158 -9.67 -5.83 14.27
N ASN A 159 -10.66 -6.68 14.00
CA ASN A 159 -11.38 -7.40 15.05
C ASN A 159 -10.40 -8.24 15.89
N PRO A 160 -10.39 -8.14 17.23
CA PRO A 160 -9.51 -8.95 18.07
C PRO A 160 -9.63 -10.46 17.83
N GLU A 161 -10.83 -10.96 17.52
CA GLU A 161 -11.08 -12.37 17.18
C GLU A 161 -10.51 -12.78 15.80
N ALA A 162 -10.31 -11.82 14.89
CA ALA A 162 -9.67 -12.05 13.62
C ALA A 162 -8.14 -11.96 13.70
N LEU A 163 -7.59 -11.28 14.71
CA LEU A 163 -6.14 -11.09 14.89
C LEU A 163 -5.42 -12.30 15.52
N THR A 164 -6.13 -13.39 15.79
CA THR A 164 -5.52 -14.61 16.32
C THR A 164 -4.77 -15.34 15.20
N GLY A 165 -3.57 -15.87 15.49
CA GLY A 165 -2.69 -16.44 14.45
C GLY A 165 -3.19 -17.69 13.72
N SER A 166 -4.37 -18.21 14.06
CA SER A 166 -5.03 -19.32 13.36
C SER A 166 -6.49 -19.01 13.02
N SER A 167 -6.90 -17.75 13.09
CA SER A 167 -8.26 -17.36 12.74
C SER A 167 -8.51 -17.71 11.27
N SER A 168 -9.56 -18.47 11.01
CA SER A 168 -10.00 -18.81 9.64
C SER A 168 -11.42 -18.31 9.36
N THR A 169 -12.02 -17.63 10.33
CA THR A 169 -13.43 -17.21 10.28
C THR A 169 -13.50 -15.70 10.19
N VAL A 170 -13.97 -15.21 9.04
CA VAL A 170 -14.28 -13.79 8.87
C VAL A 170 -15.28 -13.36 9.95
N PRO A 171 -15.01 -12.28 10.71
CA PRO A 171 -15.94 -11.79 11.73
C PRO A 171 -17.31 -11.47 11.15
N SER A 172 -18.36 -11.69 11.95
CA SER A 172 -19.74 -11.36 11.54
C SER A 172 -19.97 -9.87 11.29
N ASN A 173 -19.18 -9.00 11.95
CA ASN A 173 -19.14 -7.56 11.74
C ASN A 173 -17.67 -7.16 11.49
N PRO A 174 -17.16 -7.36 10.27
CA PRO A 174 -15.75 -7.15 9.98
C PRO A 174 -15.40 -5.67 10.02
N ILE A 175 -14.34 -5.35 10.75
CA ILE A 175 -13.65 -4.07 10.74
C ILE A 175 -12.43 -4.27 9.84
N LEU A 176 -12.51 -3.76 8.62
CA LEU A 176 -11.41 -3.82 7.66
C LEU A 176 -10.27 -2.91 8.09
N ALA A 177 -9.05 -3.39 7.92
CA ALA A 177 -7.87 -2.55 8.02
C ALA A 177 -7.71 -1.71 6.74
N ASP A 178 -7.18 -0.50 6.89
CA ASP A 178 -6.90 0.42 5.79
C ASP A 178 -5.43 0.31 5.38
N PHE A 179 -5.20 -0.33 4.22
CA PHE A 179 -3.86 -0.44 3.60
C PHE A 179 -3.30 0.91 3.13
N GLY A 180 -4.12 1.95 3.06
CA GLY A 180 -3.71 3.30 2.69
C GLY A 180 -3.52 4.22 3.90
N LYS A 181 -3.76 3.73 5.13
CA LYS A 181 -3.49 4.50 6.36
C LYS A 181 -2.06 4.23 6.83
N PRO A 182 -1.19 5.25 6.90
CA PRO A 182 0.16 5.10 7.40
C PRO A 182 0.24 4.48 8.80
N PHE A 183 1.25 3.64 9.01
CA PHE A 183 1.60 3.05 10.30
C PHE A 183 3.00 3.51 10.70
N ASP A 184 3.07 4.27 11.79
CA ASP A 184 4.31 4.84 12.33
C ASP A 184 4.57 4.22 13.70
N ALA A 185 5.16 3.03 13.69
CA ALA A 185 5.52 2.29 14.89
C ALA A 185 6.78 1.45 14.62
N GLU A 186 7.41 0.99 15.70
CA GLU A 186 8.53 0.08 15.66
C GLU A 186 8.13 -1.31 16.16
N LEU A 187 8.96 -2.32 15.88
CA LEU A 187 8.71 -3.68 16.33
C LEU A 187 8.54 -3.78 17.86
N SER A 188 9.27 -2.96 18.63
CA SER A 188 9.16 -2.92 20.09
C SER A 188 7.82 -2.37 20.59
N ASP A 189 7.06 -1.63 19.78
CA ASP A 189 5.72 -1.19 20.19
C ASP A 189 4.75 -2.37 20.34
N PHE A 190 5.10 -3.55 19.79
CA PHE A 190 4.37 -4.80 19.96
C PHE A 190 4.73 -5.55 21.25
N ASP A 191 5.69 -5.08 22.06
CA ASP A 191 6.19 -5.80 23.24
C ASP A 191 5.05 -6.22 24.19
N GLY A 192 4.83 -7.53 24.29
CA GLY A 192 3.83 -8.13 25.17
C GLY A 192 2.36 -7.79 24.86
N LEU A 193 2.06 -7.16 23.71
CA LEU A 193 0.70 -6.77 23.38
C LEU A 193 -0.21 -8.00 23.16
N THR A 194 -1.39 -7.95 23.76
CA THR A 194 -2.49 -8.89 23.44
C THR A 194 -3.04 -8.62 22.03
N TYR A 195 -3.81 -9.54 21.45
CA TYR A 195 -4.49 -9.28 20.16
C TYR A 195 -5.31 -7.99 20.14
N ALA A 196 -6.01 -7.67 21.24
CA ALA A 196 -6.74 -6.40 21.36
C ALA A 196 -5.79 -5.19 21.44
N GLY A 197 -4.66 -5.34 22.13
CA GLY A 197 -3.59 -4.33 22.17
C GLY A 197 -3.02 -4.06 20.78
N ILE A 198 -2.79 -5.11 19.99
CA ILE A 198 -2.31 -5.03 18.61
C ILE A 198 -3.32 -4.29 17.73
N GLY A 199 -4.61 -4.63 17.81
CA GLY A 199 -5.65 -3.91 17.08
C GLY A 199 -5.72 -2.43 17.43
N ASN A 200 -5.49 -2.07 18.70
CA ASN A 200 -5.41 -0.68 19.14
C ASN A 200 -4.15 0.04 18.63
N LEU A 201 -3.00 -0.65 18.62
CA LEU A 201 -1.74 -0.10 18.10
C LEU A 201 -1.86 0.21 16.60
N LEU A 202 -2.49 -0.69 15.84
CA LEU A 202 -2.72 -0.51 14.40
C LEU A 202 -3.65 0.68 14.11
N ASP A 203 -4.57 1.02 15.02
CA ASP A 203 -5.47 2.18 14.93
C ASP A 203 -6.15 2.32 13.56
N GLY A 204 -6.62 1.24 12.94
CA GLY A 204 -7.22 1.34 11.59
C GLY A 204 -6.28 1.05 10.44
N SER A 205 -4.96 1.12 10.62
CA SER A 205 -3.98 0.74 9.58
C SER A 205 -3.91 -0.76 9.39
N ALA A 206 -3.59 -1.20 8.18
CA ALA A 206 -3.21 -2.58 7.90
C ALA A 206 -1.82 -2.94 8.45
N GLY A 207 -1.01 -1.98 8.90
CA GLY A 207 0.38 -2.22 9.32
C GLY A 207 1.36 -2.08 8.16
N GLY A 208 2.37 -2.95 8.11
CA GLY A 208 3.48 -2.90 7.14
C GLY A 208 4.52 -1.83 7.47
N THR A 209 5.57 -1.76 6.66
CA THR A 209 6.65 -0.76 6.82
C THR A 209 6.38 0.43 5.92
N TRP A 210 6.31 1.64 6.51
CA TRP A 210 6.00 2.86 5.78
C TRP A 210 7.22 3.74 5.60
N LEU A 211 7.33 4.38 4.42
CA LEU A 211 8.48 5.20 4.03
C LEU A 211 8.08 6.65 3.74
N ASP A 212 8.88 7.58 4.24
CA ASP A 212 8.88 8.99 3.84
C ASP A 212 9.82 9.16 2.64
N LEU A 213 9.27 9.64 1.52
CA LEU A 213 10.01 9.85 0.27
C LEU A 213 10.49 11.29 0.11
N SER A 214 10.17 12.21 1.04
CA SER A 214 10.62 13.60 1.00
C SER A 214 12.14 13.79 0.88
N PRO A 215 13.01 12.91 1.43
CA PRO A 215 14.46 13.03 1.25
C PRO A 215 14.93 12.85 -0.21
N THR A 216 14.11 12.25 -1.08
CA THR A 216 14.44 12.07 -2.50
C THR A 216 14.46 13.40 -3.28
N GLY A 217 13.78 14.44 -2.78
CA GLY A 217 13.64 15.73 -3.44
C GLY A 217 12.68 15.74 -4.64
N LEU A 218 12.03 14.62 -4.94
CA LEU A 218 11.01 14.52 -5.98
C LEU A 218 9.68 15.12 -5.48
N SER A 219 8.89 15.71 -6.37
CA SER A 219 7.53 16.20 -6.04
C SER A 219 6.48 15.10 -6.12
N SER A 220 6.75 14.08 -6.93
CA SER A 220 5.89 12.95 -7.16
C SER A 220 6.69 11.77 -7.69
N VAL A 221 6.20 10.55 -7.48
CA VAL A 221 6.76 9.33 -8.08
C VAL A 221 5.66 8.48 -8.71
N SER A 222 6.00 7.80 -9.80
CA SER A 222 5.10 6.91 -10.56
C SER A 222 5.60 5.47 -10.56
N TYR A 223 6.87 5.24 -10.19
CA TYR A 223 7.52 3.96 -10.24
C TYR A 223 8.32 3.69 -8.97
N ILE A 224 8.38 2.42 -8.60
CA ILE A 224 9.23 1.90 -7.54
C ILE A 224 10.02 0.70 -8.07
N ARG A 225 11.27 0.59 -7.65
CA ARG A 225 12.17 -0.51 -7.99
C ARG A 225 12.82 -1.06 -6.74
N PHE A 226 12.83 -2.38 -6.67
CA PHE A 226 13.48 -3.17 -5.62
C PHE A 226 14.69 -3.89 -6.22
N ASN A 227 15.88 -3.57 -5.73
CA ASN A 227 17.13 -4.24 -6.08
C ASN A 227 17.59 -5.08 -4.88
N ASN A 228 17.75 -6.39 -5.06
CA ASN A 228 18.12 -7.27 -3.93
C ASN A 228 19.59 -7.69 -3.99
N PRO A 229 20.51 -7.03 -3.28
CA PRO A 229 21.89 -7.49 -3.13
C PRO A 229 22.02 -8.67 -2.14
N GLY A 230 20.99 -8.91 -1.32
CA GLY A 230 20.95 -9.90 -0.25
C GLY A 230 20.57 -11.31 -0.72
N ALA A 231 19.93 -12.09 0.15
CA ALA A 231 19.55 -13.47 -0.13
C ALA A 231 18.24 -13.58 -0.93
N THR A 232 17.12 -13.27 -0.28
CA THR A 232 15.78 -13.21 -0.87
C THR A 232 15.02 -12.05 -0.26
N PHE A 233 14.09 -11.49 -1.00
CA PHE A 233 13.15 -10.47 -0.55
C PHE A 233 11.76 -10.87 -1.05
N GLU A 234 10.76 -10.84 -0.18
CA GLU A 234 9.40 -11.27 -0.50
C GLU A 234 8.42 -10.10 -0.35
N LEU A 235 7.76 -9.77 -1.46
CA LEU A 235 6.84 -8.65 -1.57
C LEU A 235 5.41 -9.15 -1.77
N ASP A 236 4.50 -8.66 -0.94
CA ASP A 236 3.06 -8.86 -1.06
C ASP A 236 2.46 -7.70 -1.88
N THR A 237 2.73 -6.45 -1.50
CA THR A 237 2.36 -5.28 -2.32
C THR A 237 3.06 -3.99 -1.87
N VAL A 238 2.80 -2.91 -2.60
CA VAL A 238 3.08 -1.53 -2.20
C VAL A 238 1.80 -0.68 -2.30
N ALA A 239 1.44 0.00 -1.21
CA ALA A 239 0.32 0.93 -1.16
C ALA A 239 0.77 2.39 -1.13
N ILE A 240 -0.11 3.28 -1.57
CA ILE A 240 0.03 4.73 -1.45
C ILE A 240 -0.76 5.18 -0.23
N ALA A 241 -0.18 6.07 0.59
CA ALA A 241 -0.93 6.73 1.64
C ALA A 241 -2.16 7.43 1.05
N ASN A 242 -3.34 7.27 1.66
CA ASN A 242 -4.60 7.83 1.17
C ASN A 242 -4.54 9.37 1.01
N SER A 243 -3.72 10.05 1.81
CA SER A 243 -3.48 11.49 1.74
C SER A 243 -2.50 11.91 0.63
N LYS A 244 -1.85 10.96 -0.04
CA LYS A 244 -0.78 11.15 -1.02
C LYS A 244 -1.14 10.63 -2.41
N VAL A 245 -2.36 10.18 -2.62
CA VAL A 245 -2.84 9.73 -3.94
C VAL A 245 -2.98 10.93 -4.88
N GLY A 246 -2.17 10.95 -5.93
CA GLY A 246 -2.17 11.95 -7.00
C GLY A 246 -3.07 11.57 -8.18
N VAL A 247 -2.75 12.12 -9.35
CA VAL A 247 -3.46 11.80 -10.59
C VAL A 247 -3.19 10.37 -11.04
N LEU A 248 -4.12 9.79 -11.82
CA LEU A 248 -3.90 8.47 -12.42
C LEU A 248 -2.66 8.51 -13.31
N VAL A 249 -1.79 7.51 -13.19
CA VAL A 249 -0.65 7.35 -14.10
C VAL A 249 -1.21 6.81 -15.42
N PRO A 250 -1.06 7.51 -16.56
CA PRO A 250 -1.65 7.06 -17.81
C PRO A 250 -1.05 5.72 -18.26
N GLU A 251 -1.90 4.75 -18.57
CA GLU A 251 -1.46 3.51 -19.22
C GLU A 251 -0.78 3.87 -20.56
N PRO A 252 0.36 3.24 -20.91
CA PRO A 252 1.05 3.47 -22.18
C PRO A 252 0.14 3.34 -23.41
N HIS A 253 -0.93 2.55 -23.29
CA HIS A 253 -1.88 2.25 -24.35
C HIS A 253 -3.04 3.26 -24.48
N SER A 254 -3.34 4.07 -23.46
CA SER A 254 -4.43 5.05 -23.50
C SER A 254 -4.18 6.15 -24.53
N VAL A 255 -2.91 6.53 -24.72
CA VAL A 255 -2.49 7.58 -25.65
C VAL A 255 -2.72 7.16 -27.12
N MET A 256 -2.54 5.86 -27.42
CA MET A 256 -2.78 5.33 -28.77
C MET A 256 -4.28 5.34 -29.13
N GLY A 257 -5.17 5.09 -28.17
CA GLY A 257 -6.63 5.14 -28.38
C GLY A 257 -7.16 6.54 -28.72
N LEU A 258 -6.61 7.57 -28.07
CA LEU A 258 -6.93 8.98 -28.36
C LEU A 258 -6.38 9.42 -29.72
N ALA A 259 -5.19 8.96 -30.12
CA ALA A 259 -4.64 9.23 -31.44
C ALA A 259 -5.47 8.58 -32.57
N ALA A 260 -5.94 7.35 -32.36
CA ALA A 260 -6.75 6.62 -33.33
C ALA A 260 -8.15 7.24 -33.52
N THR A 261 -8.81 7.68 -32.44
CA THR A 261 -10.10 8.39 -32.53
C THR A 261 -9.96 9.77 -33.16
N GLY A 262 -8.88 10.50 -32.89
CA GLY A 262 -8.55 11.75 -33.58
C GLY A 262 -8.44 11.58 -35.09
N LEU A 263 -7.72 10.56 -35.57
CA LEU A 263 -7.53 10.28 -36.99
C LEU A 263 -8.86 9.94 -37.72
N LEU A 264 -9.76 9.19 -37.08
CA LEU A 264 -11.06 8.84 -37.67
C LEU A 264 -12.00 10.06 -37.82
N VAL A 265 -11.93 11.02 -36.89
CA VAL A 265 -12.70 12.27 -36.98
C VAL A 265 -12.16 13.18 -38.10
N PHE A 266 -10.84 13.23 -38.29
CA PHE A 266 -10.24 14.01 -39.39
C PHE A 266 -10.50 13.40 -40.77
N GLN A 267 -10.58 12.08 -40.90
CA GLN A 267 -10.91 11.43 -42.18
C GLN A 267 -12.37 11.65 -42.59
N ARG A 268 -13.31 11.68 -41.64
CA ARG A 268 -14.73 11.99 -41.94
C ARG A 268 -14.94 13.43 -42.40
N ARG A 269 -14.16 14.40 -41.90
CA ARG A 269 -14.26 15.81 -42.31
C ARG A 269 -13.69 16.12 -43.69
N ARG A 270 -12.91 15.22 -44.30
CA ARG A 270 -12.39 15.38 -45.67
C ARG A 270 -13.29 14.74 -46.74
N SER A 271 -14.35 14.04 -46.33
CA SER A 271 -15.25 13.30 -47.24
C SER A 271 -16.64 13.93 -47.37
N ALA A 272 -16.81 15.17 -46.92
CA ALA A 272 -18.00 16.00 -47.08
C ALA A 272 -17.59 17.34 -47.70
#